data_AF-A0A401HYN2-F1
#
_entry.id   AF-A0A401HYN2-F1
#
_cell.length_a   1.000
_cell.length_b   1.000
_cell.length_c   1.000
_cell.angle_alpha   90.00
_cell.angle_beta   90.00
_cell.angle_gamma   90.00
#
_symmetry.space_group_name_H-M   'P 1'
#
loop_
_entity.id
_entity.type
_entity.pdbx_description
1 polymer ?
#
loop_
_entity_poly.entity_id
_entity_poly.type
_entity_poly.pdbx_seq_one_letter_code
_entity_poly.pdbx_strand_id
1 'polypeptide(L)'
;MNGYITEKIFDCFHASCVPIYYGAANIEKYIPADTFIDFRKFPDYDSLYAHISAMSAEEHEAYLDRVEQFLASPAYLSNFTQDAFSHKIIETILEMGQNR
;
A
#
# COMPACT_ATOMS: atom_id res chain seq x y z
N MET A 1 -5.81 -6.10 13.18
CA MET A 1 -7.05 -6.18 12.39
C MET A 1 -6.68 -6.44 10.93
N ASN A 2 -7.34 -7.38 10.26
CA ASN A 2 -7.09 -7.61 8.83
C ASN A 2 -7.80 -6.54 8.00
N GLY A 3 -7.12 -6.05 6.95
CA GLY A 3 -7.67 -5.07 6.00
C GLY A 3 -7.73 -3.63 6.48
N TYR A 4 -7.21 -3.30 7.68
CA TYR A 4 -7.16 -1.91 8.16
C TYR A 4 -5.98 -1.15 7.53
N ILE A 5 -6.13 -0.80 6.26
CA ILE A 5 -5.20 0.02 5.47
C ILE A 5 -5.82 1.41 5.36
N THR A 6 -5.04 2.44 5.64
CA THR A 6 -5.47 3.84 5.62
C THR A 6 -4.63 4.62 4.60
N GLU A 7 -4.92 5.90 4.42
CA GLU A 7 -4.21 6.82 3.51
C GLU A 7 -2.70 6.87 3.75
N LYS A 8 -2.24 6.62 4.98
CA LYS A 8 -0.85 6.85 5.41
C LYS A 8 0.22 6.19 4.55
N ILE A 9 -0.03 4.97 4.07
CA ILE A 9 0.93 4.30 3.17
C ILE A 9 0.96 4.95 1.78
N PHE A 10 -0.20 5.41 1.30
CA PHE A 10 -0.32 6.11 0.03
C PHE A 10 0.26 7.53 0.12
N ASP A 11 0.20 8.19 1.27
CA ASP A 11 0.90 9.48 1.48
C ASP A 11 2.41 9.33 1.28
N CYS A 12 3.02 8.23 1.77
CA CYS A 12 4.42 7.92 1.51
C CYS A 12 4.69 7.67 0.01
N PHE A 13 3.81 6.91 -0.65
CA PHE A 13 3.94 6.61 -2.08
C PHE A 13 3.92 7.88 -2.93
N HIS A 14 2.96 8.78 -2.69
CA HIS A 14 2.86 10.05 -3.41
C HIS A 14 3.97 11.05 -3.04
N ALA A 15 4.64 10.86 -1.90
CA ALA A 15 5.80 11.65 -1.48
C ALA A 15 7.15 11.05 -1.93
N SER A 16 7.15 10.03 -2.78
CA SER A 16 8.36 9.32 -3.24
C SER A 16 9.25 8.84 -2.08
N CYS A 17 8.63 8.32 -1.03
CA CYS A 17 9.30 7.80 0.16
C CYS A 17 8.99 6.31 0.32
N VAL A 18 9.98 5.50 0.74
CA VAL A 18 9.76 4.08 1.09
C VAL A 18 9.12 3.99 2.48
N PRO A 19 7.88 3.51 2.62
CA PRO A 19 7.22 3.43 3.92
C PRO A 19 7.73 2.26 4.75
N ILE A 20 7.94 2.50 6.05
CA ILE A 20 8.04 1.46 7.07
C ILE A 20 6.63 1.22 7.61
N TYR A 21 6.04 0.08 7.26
CA TYR A 21 4.64 -0.20 7.53
C TYR A 21 4.43 -1.09 8.76
N TYR A 22 3.55 -0.67 9.66
CA TYR A 22 3.07 -1.46 10.79
C TYR A 22 1.55 -1.30 10.95
N GLY A 23 0.79 -2.15 10.26
CA GLY A 23 -0.68 -2.05 10.23
C GLY A 23 -1.37 -3.38 9.97
N ALA A 24 -2.15 -3.46 8.89
CA ALA A 24 -2.90 -4.66 8.53
C ALA A 24 -1.97 -5.87 8.34
N ALA A 25 -2.23 -6.97 9.06
CA ALA A 25 -1.36 -8.14 9.02
C ALA A 25 -1.37 -8.86 7.64
N ASN A 26 -2.40 -8.60 6.85
CA ASN A 26 -2.61 -9.16 5.52
C ASN A 26 -2.44 -8.11 4.41
N ILE A 27 -1.66 -7.04 4.65
CA ILE A 27 -1.43 -5.97 3.67
C ILE A 27 -0.97 -6.51 2.30
N GLU A 28 -0.19 -7.59 2.27
CA GLU A 28 0.31 -8.20 1.03
C GLU A 28 -0.80 -8.72 0.09
N LYS A 29 -2.05 -8.84 0.57
CA LYS A 29 -3.22 -9.14 -0.28
C LYS A 29 -3.68 -7.95 -1.13
N TYR A 30 -3.23 -6.75 -0.79
CA TYR A 30 -3.73 -5.48 -1.33
C TYR A 30 -2.63 -4.64 -1.95
N ILE A 31 -1.44 -4.65 -1.35
CA ILE A 31 -0.28 -3.83 -1.73
C ILE A 31 0.93 -4.77 -1.88
N PRO A 32 1.68 -4.72 -3.01
CA PRO A 32 2.85 -5.57 -3.21
C PRO A 32 3.87 -5.43 -2.09
N ALA A 33 4.36 -6.57 -1.57
CA ALA A 33 5.25 -6.62 -0.40
C ALA A 33 6.61 -5.94 -0.62
N ASP A 34 6.94 -5.65 -1.87
CA ASP A 34 8.19 -5.05 -2.32
C ASP A 34 8.07 -3.55 -2.61
N THR A 35 6.99 -2.92 -2.13
CA THR A 35 6.77 -1.46 -2.15
C THR A 35 6.93 -0.82 -0.77
N PHE A 36 7.13 -1.61 0.28
CA PHE A 36 7.24 -1.12 1.66
C PHE A 36 8.14 -2.04 2.50
N ILE A 37 8.69 -1.48 3.59
CA ILE A 37 9.41 -2.24 4.60
C ILE A 37 8.41 -2.70 5.66
N ASP A 38 8.23 -4.01 5.79
CA ASP A 38 7.33 -4.57 6.79
C ASP A 38 7.99 -4.63 8.17
N PHE A 39 7.59 -3.75 9.09
CA PHE A 39 8.17 -3.70 10.44
C PHE A 39 8.03 -5.03 11.19
N ARG A 40 7.03 -5.85 10.87
CA ARG A 40 6.80 -7.15 11.53
C ARG A 40 7.89 -8.17 11.22
N LYS A 41 8.69 -7.95 10.17
CA LYS A 41 9.85 -8.79 9.82
C LYS A 41 11.07 -8.47 10.69
N PHE A 42 10.99 -7.46 11.55
CA PHE A 42 12.05 -7.03 12.45
C PHE A 42 11.64 -7.30 13.91
N PRO A 43 12.50 -7.95 14.73
CA PRO A 43 12.21 -8.19 16.13
C PRO A 43 12.20 -6.91 16.99
N ASP A 44 12.90 -5.86 16.56
CA ASP A 44 13.09 -4.62 17.30
C ASP A 44 13.49 -3.45 16.38
N TYR A 45 13.59 -2.25 16.96
CA TYR A 45 14.01 -1.05 16.24
C TYR A 45 15.48 -1.08 15.84
N ASP A 46 16.35 -1.76 16.58
CA ASP A 46 17.79 -1.82 16.27
C ASP A 46 18.05 -2.62 14.99
N SER A 47 17.36 -3.75 14.83
CA SER A 47 17.40 -4.57 13.61
C SER A 47 16.77 -3.88 12.40
N LEU A 48 15.66 -3.15 12.60
CA LEU A 48 15.10 -2.28 11.57
C LEU A 48 16.11 -1.20 11.16
N TYR A 49 16.70 -0.50 12.14
CA TYR A 49 17.65 0.58 11.91
C TYR A 49 18.89 0.08 11.15
N ALA A 50 19.43 -1.07 11.54
CA ALA A 50 20.55 -1.70 10.85
C ALA A 50 20.21 -2.01 9.39
N HIS A 51 19.00 -2.50 9.12
CA HIS A 51 18.54 -2.78 7.75
C HIS A 51 18.43 -1.50 6.90
N ILE A 52 17.71 -0.48 7.38
CA ILE A 52 17.55 0.77 6.60
C ILE A 52 18.86 1.54 6.44
N SER A 53 19.78 1.43 7.40
CA SER A 53 21.10 2.07 7.31
C SER A 53 22.05 1.37 6.34
N ALA A 54 21.83 0.08 6.09
CA ALA A 54 22.61 -0.72 5.15
C ALA A 54 22.02 -0.76 3.73
N MET A 55 20.81 -0.21 3.54
CA MET A 55 20.12 -0.18 2.26
C MET A 55 20.94 0.61 1.23
N SER A 56 21.18 0.01 0.06
CA SER A 56 21.88 0.69 -1.03
C SER A 56 20.95 1.67 -1.75
N ALA A 57 21.54 2.63 -2.47
CA ALA A 57 20.76 3.56 -3.29
C ALA A 57 19.96 2.82 -4.37
N GLU A 58 20.52 1.75 -4.94
CA GLU A 58 19.86 0.91 -5.94
C GLU A 58 18.68 0.14 -5.37
N GLU A 59 18.79 -0.39 -4.15
CA GLU A 59 17.68 -1.06 -3.47
C GLU A 59 16.56 -0.07 -3.14
N HIS A 60 16.92 1.12 -2.64
CA HIS A 60 15.97 2.20 -2.36
C HIS A 60 15.23 2.64 -3.64
N GLU A 61 15.95 2.88 -4.73
CA GLU A 61 15.36 3.25 -6.02
C GLU A 61 14.42 2.15 -6.54
N ALA A 62 14.81 0.89 -6.41
CA ALA A 62 13.96 -0.24 -6.80
C ALA A 62 12.64 -0.27 -6.01
N TYR A 63 12.60 0.16 -4.74
CA TYR A 63 11.33 0.34 -4.03
C TYR A 63 10.47 1.43 -4.67
N LEU A 64 11.06 2.59 -5.00
CA LEU A 64 10.33 3.70 -5.61
C LEU A 64 9.78 3.32 -6.99
N ASP A 65 10.59 2.66 -7.83
CA ASP A 65 10.15 2.14 -9.13
C ASP A 65 8.93 1.22 -8.98
N ARG A 66 8.95 0.32 -7.99
CA ARG A 66 7.84 -0.60 -7.70
C ARG A 66 6.61 0.13 -7.18
N VAL A 67 6.80 1.18 -6.38
CA VAL A 67 5.70 2.05 -5.93
C VAL A 67 5.06 2.74 -7.12
N GLU A 68 5.83 3.32 -8.03
CA GLU A 68 5.31 3.97 -9.25
C GLU A 68 4.54 2.97 -10.13
N GLN A 69 5.10 1.77 -10.34
CA GLN A 69 4.42 0.69 -11.05
C GLN A 69 3.10 0.30 -10.37
N PHE A 70 3.06 0.24 -9.04
CA PHE A 70 1.85 -0.07 -8.31
C PHE A 70 0.81 1.05 -8.44
N LEU A 71 1.20 2.33 -8.30
CA LEU A 71 0.30 3.47 -8.48
C LEU A 71 -0.28 3.55 -9.91
N ALA A 72 0.46 3.09 -10.91
CA ALA A 72 -0.03 2.98 -12.29
C ALA A 72 -0.86 1.71 -12.56
N SER A 73 -0.91 0.76 -11.61
CA SER A 73 -1.53 -0.55 -11.83
C SER A 73 -3.07 -0.50 -11.78
N PRO A 74 -3.76 -1.39 -12.52
CA PRO A 74 -5.21 -1.56 -12.38
C PRO A 74 -5.63 -1.90 -10.95
N ALA A 75 -4.80 -2.63 -10.20
CA ALA A 75 -5.08 -2.99 -8.81
C ALA A 75 -5.21 -1.75 -7.93
N TYR A 76 -4.33 -0.76 -8.09
CA TYR A 76 -4.43 0.51 -7.39
C TYR A 76 -5.61 1.34 -7.88
N LEU A 77 -5.68 1.56 -9.20
CA LEU A 77 -6.65 2.46 -9.82
C LEU A 77 -8.10 2.04 -9.55
N SER A 78 -8.37 0.73 -9.46
CA SER A 78 -9.72 0.19 -9.24
C SER A 78 -10.13 0.02 -7.77
N ASN A 79 -9.22 0.19 -6.80
CA ASN A 79 -9.52 -0.07 -5.39
C ASN A 79 -9.23 1.10 -4.44
N PHE A 80 -8.22 1.93 -4.74
CA PHE A 80 -7.68 2.89 -3.78
C PHE A 80 -7.81 4.35 -4.21
N THR A 81 -8.50 4.61 -5.32
CA THR A 81 -8.77 5.97 -5.81
C THR A 81 -10.14 6.48 -5.35
N GLN A 82 -10.30 7.80 -5.33
CA GLN A 82 -11.60 8.43 -5.08
C GLN A 82 -12.64 8.06 -6.14
N ASP A 83 -12.18 7.93 -7.39
CA ASP A 83 -13.04 7.47 -8.49
C ASP A 83 -13.50 6.04 -8.25
N ALA A 84 -12.60 5.11 -7.92
CA ALA A 84 -12.95 3.72 -7.62
C ALA A 84 -13.98 3.63 -6.49
N PHE A 85 -13.76 4.38 -5.41
CA PHE A 85 -14.71 4.43 -4.30
C PHE A 85 -16.09 4.94 -4.74
N SER A 86 -16.13 6.03 -5.50
CA SER A 86 -17.38 6.62 -5.99
C SER A 86 -18.14 5.68 -6.92
N HIS A 87 -17.44 5.03 -7.85
CA HIS A 87 -18.02 4.02 -8.74
C HIS A 87 -18.58 2.85 -7.93
N LYS A 88 -17.85 2.36 -6.92
CA LYS A 88 -18.30 1.24 -6.09
C LYS A 88 -19.58 1.56 -5.33
N ILE A 89 -19.71 2.78 -4.81
CA ILE A 89 -20.92 3.24 -4.13
C ILE A 89 -22.10 3.28 -5.12
N ILE A 90 -21.91 3.85 -6.31
CA ILE A 90 -22.96 3.94 -7.34
C ILE A 90 -23.44 2.55 -7.76
N GLU A 91 -22.51 1.64 -8.10
CA GLU A 91 -22.83 0.26 -8.48
C GLU A 91 -23.64 -0.45 -7.39
N THR A 92 -23.18 -0.35 -6.13
CA THR A 92 -23.84 -0.97 -4.99
C THR A 92 -25.28 -0.45 -4.83
N ILE A 93 -25.50 0.86 -4.97
CA ILE A 93 -26.84 1.46 -4.88
C ILE A 93 -27.75 0.96 -6.01
N LEU A 94 -27.24 0.89 -7.25
CA LEU A 94 -28.01 0.42 -8.40
C LEU A 94 -28.38 -1.07 -8.28
N GLU A 95 -27.45 -1.93 -7.83
CA GLU A 95 -27.70 -3.35 -7.57
C GLU A 95 -28.77 -3.57 -6.51
N MET A 96 -28.77 -2.75 -5.44
CA MET A 96 -29.80 -2.80 -4.41
C MET A 96 -31.17 -2.35 -4.92
N GLY A 97 -31.22 -1.45 -5.90
CA GLY A 97 -32.45 -0.98 -6.53
C GLY A 97 -33.08 -1.98 -7.51
N GLN A 98 -32.27 -2.80 -8.19
CA GLN A 98 -32.73 -3.85 -9.11
C GLN A 98 -33.28 -5.08 -8.39
N ASN A 99 -32.90 -5.29 -7.12
CA ASN A 99 -33.35 -6.40 -6.28
C ASN A 99 -34.60 -6.08 -5.44
N ARG A 100 -35.33 -5.01 -5.78
CA ARG A 100 -36.63 -4.62 -5.19
C ARG A 100 -37.72 -4.76 -6.24
#